data_AF-A0A6I1JG75-F1
#
_entry.id   AF-A0A6I1JG75-F1
#
_cell.length_a   1.000
_cell.length_b   1.000
_cell.length_c   1.000
_cell.angle_alpha   90.00
_cell.angle_beta   90.00
_cell.angle_gamma   90.00
#
_symmetry.space_group_name_H-M   'P 1'
#
loop_
_entity.id
_entity.type
_entity.pdbx_description
1 polymer ?
#
loop_
_entity_poly.entity_id
_entity_poly.type
_entity_poly.pdbx_seq_one_letter_code
_entity_poly.pdbx_strand_id
1 'polypeptide(L)' 'MIPLSRSLFWGPMAITIGGGLLGATLLTLIFLPALYAVWFRVRRPRASADEPVADPAVPPALPMAAE' A
#
# COMPACT_ATOMS: atom_id res chain seq x y z
N MET A 1 7.76 -47.75 -7.67
CA MET A 1 7.63 -46.31 -7.97
C MET A 1 9.00 -45.68 -7.73
N ILE A 2 9.73 -45.33 -8.79
CA ILE A 2 10.99 -44.60 -8.63
C ILE A 2 10.64 -43.26 -7.97
N PRO A 3 11.22 -42.92 -6.81
CA PRO A 3 10.81 -41.72 -6.12
C PRO A 3 11.26 -40.52 -6.96
N LEU A 4 10.32 -39.62 -7.26
CA LEU A 4 10.56 -38.29 -7.87
C LEU A 4 11.49 -37.40 -7.01
N SER A 5 12.06 -37.93 -5.94
CA SER A 5 12.83 -37.25 -4.90
C SER A 5 14.25 -36.86 -5.31
N ARG A 6 14.69 -37.13 -6.55
CA ARG A 6 15.99 -36.68 -7.08
C ARG A 6 15.90 -35.57 -8.13
N SER A 7 14.72 -35.02 -8.37
CA SER A 7 14.56 -34.05 -9.45
C SER A 7 15.12 -32.67 -9.03
N LEU A 8 16.33 -32.38 -9.50
CA LEU A 8 16.86 -31.01 -9.68
C LEU A 8 15.99 -30.14 -10.61
N PHE A 9 14.93 -30.70 -11.20
CA PHE A 9 14.04 -30.03 -12.16
C PHE A 9 12.94 -29.21 -11.47
N TRP A 10 12.26 -29.79 -10.48
CA TRP A 10 11.16 -29.15 -9.75
C TRP A 10 11.58 -27.96 -8.87
N GLY A 11 12.80 -27.98 -8.30
CA GLY A 11 13.31 -26.88 -7.46
C GLY A 11 13.41 -25.54 -8.21
N PRO A 12 14.18 -25.46 -9.30
CA PRO A 12 14.27 -24.26 -10.14
C PRO A 12 12.92 -23.83 -10.71
N MET A 13 12.09 -24.79 -11.13
CA MET A 13 10.76 -24.52 -11.67
C MET A 13 9.86 -23.79 -10.66
N ALA A 14 9.86 -24.23 -9.39
CA ALA A 14 9.10 -23.59 -8.33
C ALA A 14 9.55 -22.15 -8.07
N ILE A 15 10.87 -21.88 -8.11
CA ILE A 15 11.41 -20.53 -7.93
C ILE A 15 11.00 -19.62 -9.08
N THR A 16 11.06 -20.10 -10.32
CA THR A 16 10.62 -19.30 -11.48
C THR A 16 9.13 -18.98 -11.45
N ILE A 17 8.27 -19.95 -11.10
CA ILE A 17 6.81 -19.75 -11.07
C ILE A 17 6.42 -18.88 -9.87
N GLY A 18 6.88 -19.23 -8.67
CA GLY A 18 6.57 -18.49 -7.45
C GLY A 18 7.18 -17.09 -7.44
N GLY A 19 8.45 -16.99 -7.84
CA GLY A 19 9.15 -15.71 -7.99
C GLY A 19 8.54 -14.83 -9.07
N GLY A 20 8.15 -15.41 -10.20
CA GLY A 20 7.44 -14.71 -11.28
C GLY A 20 6.09 -14.15 -10.81
N LEU A 21 5.31 -14.93 -10.06
CA LEU A 21 4.02 -14.50 -9.53
C LEU A 21 4.18 -13.36 -8.50
N LEU A 22 5.14 -13.50 -7.58
CA LEU A 22 5.44 -12.46 -6.59
C LEU A 22 5.95 -11.18 -7.26
N GLY A 23 6.88 -11.31 -8.22
CA GLY A 23 7.42 -10.20 -8.99
C GLY A 23 6.35 -9.48 -9.81
N ALA A 24 5.46 -10.21 -10.49
CA ALA A 24 4.35 -9.62 -11.25
C ALA A 24 3.35 -8.87 -10.34
N THR A 25 3.10 -9.40 -9.14
CA THR A 25 2.23 -8.74 -8.15
C THR A 25 2.84 -7.42 -7.70
N LEU A 26 4.11 -7.43 -7.28
CA LEU A 26 4.83 -6.22 -6.88
C LEU A 26 4.92 -5.20 -8.02
N LEU A 27 5.22 -5.68 -9.23
CA LEU A 27 5.27 -4.85 -10.44
C LEU A 27 3.92 -4.20 -10.68
N THR A 28 2.80 -4.93 -10.57
CA THR A 28 1.44 -4.36 -10.76
C THR A 28 1.15 -3.27 -9.73
N LEU A 29 1.47 -3.51 -8.45
CA LEU A 29 1.24 -2.56 -7.37
C LEU A 29 1.99 -1.23 -7.59
N ILE A 30 3.18 -1.26 -8.20
CA ILE A 30 3.98 -0.06 -8.47
C ILE A 30 3.66 0.55 -9.84
N PHE A 31 3.44 -0.30 -10.85
CA PHE A 31 3.20 0.12 -12.23
C PHE A 31 1.87 0.84 -12.38
N LEU A 32 0.81 0.34 -11.73
CA LEU A 32 -0.52 0.93 -11.82
C LEU A 32 -0.58 2.39 -11.31
N PRO A 33 -0.09 2.74 -10.10
CA PRO A 33 -0.08 4.12 -9.63
C PRO A 33 0.88 5.01 -10.43
N ALA A 34 2.00 4.47 -10.91
CA ALA A 34 2.94 5.22 -11.74
C ALA A 34 2.30 5.58 -13.09
N LEU A 35 1.69 4.62 -13.78
CA LEU A 35 1.00 4.84 -15.04
C LEU A 35 -0.19 5.79 -14.87
N TYR A 36 -0.97 5.61 -13.80
CA TYR A 36 -2.07 6.51 -13.45
C TYR A 36 -1.57 7.95 -13.22
N ALA A 37 -0.46 8.12 -12.49
CA ALA A 37 0.14 9.42 -12.26
C ALA A 37 0.66 10.10 -13.53
N VAL A 38 1.20 9.33 -14.49
CA VAL A 38 1.69 9.85 -15.76
C VAL A 38 0.54 10.34 -16.65
N TRP A 39 -0.52 9.53 -16.81
CA TRP A 39 -1.66 9.91 -17.65
C TRP A 39 -2.46 11.04 -17.01
N PHE A 40 -2.82 10.89 -15.73
CA PHE A 40 -3.67 11.86 -15.05
C PHE A 40 -2.89 13.09 -14.53
N ARG A 41 -1.55 13.09 -14.66
CA ARG A 41 -0.66 14.14 -14.16
C ARG A 41 -1.04 14.55 -12.74
N VAL A 42 -1.08 13.57 -11.83
CA VAL A 42 -1.59 13.70 -10.45
C VAL A 42 -0.99 14.94 -9.78
N ARG A 43 -1.82 15.99 -9.66
CA ARG A 43 -1.53 17.12 -8.78
C ARG A 43 -1.59 16.58 -7.36
N ARG A 44 -0.45 16.60 -6.66
CA ARG A 44 -0.37 16.20 -5.24
C ARG A 44 -1.54 16.83 -4.47
N PRO A 45 -2.49 16.05 -3.94
CA PRO A 45 -3.27 16.53 -2.81
C PRO A 45 -2.25 16.82 -1.73
N ARG A 46 -2.20 18.07 -1.23
CA ARG A 46 -1.45 18.36 -0.01
C ARG A 46 -1.91 17.31 1.00
N ALA A 47 -0.98 16.49 1.47
CA ALA A 47 -1.28 15.55 2.53
C ALA A 47 -1.91 16.38 3.65
N SER A 48 -3.20 16.11 3.93
CA SER A 48 -3.91 16.59 5.11
C SER A 48 -3.30 15.91 6.35
N ALA A 49 -2.01 16.13 6.56
CA ALA A 49 -1.25 15.72 7.74
C ALA A 49 -1.21 16.89 8.75
N ASP A 50 -2.23 17.74 8.71
CA ASP A 50 -2.44 18.87 9.63
C ASP A 50 -3.95 19.05 9.84
N GLU A 51 -4.66 17.95 10.13
CA GLU A 51 -5.90 18.09 10.89
C GLU A 51 -5.48 17.95 12.35
N PRO A 52 -5.47 19.03 13.14
CA PRO A 52 -5.32 18.89 14.57
C PRO A 52 -6.50 18.04 15.01
N VAL A 53 -6.21 16.84 15.51
CA VAL A 53 -7.22 15.98 16.13
C VAL A 53 -7.99 16.89 17.09
N ALA A 54 -9.25 17.18 16.75
CA ALA A 54 -10.09 18.00 17.60
C ALA A 54 -10.23 17.21 18.89
N ASP A 55 -9.52 17.64 19.93
CA ASP A 55 -9.55 17.00 21.23
C ASP A 55 -11.01 17.01 21.71
N PRO A 56 -11.69 15.85 21.76
CA PRO A 56 -13.10 15.79 22.14
C PRO A 56 -13.31 16.19 23.61
N ALA A 57 -12.23 16.45 24.36
CA ALA A 57 -12.23 16.85 25.75
C ALA A 57 -12.04 18.36 25.98
N VAL A 58 -12.02 19.22 24.95
CA VAL A 58 -12.04 20.69 25.15
C VAL A 58 -13.49 21.16 25.25
N PRO A 59 -14.07 21.34 26.46
CA PRO A 59 -15.37 21.97 26.58
C PRO A 59 -15.28 23.39 25.98
N PRO A 60 -16.32 23.86 25.28
CA PRO A 60 -16.36 25.23 24.81
C PRO A 60 -16.15 26.12 26.03
N ALA A 61 -15.09 26.91 26.00
CA ALA A 61 -14.85 27.92 27.01
C ALA A 61 -16.08 28.85 27.00
N LEU A 62 -17.01 28.60 27.94
CA LEU A 62 -18.25 29.34 28.03
C LEU A 62 -17.88 30.80 28.27
N PRO A 63 -18.17 31.70 27.31
CA PRO A 63 -17.99 33.11 27.54
C PRO A 63 -19.06 33.55 28.56
N MET A 64 -18.62 34.25 29.59
CA MET A 64 -19.28 35.48 30.01
C MET A 64 -20.82 35.43 30.07
N ALA A 65 -21.36 34.83 31.13
CA ALA A 65 -22.66 35.15 31.70
C ALA A 65 -22.51 34.99 33.22
N ALA A 66 -22.08 35.96 34.03
CA ALA A 66 -22.27 37.40 33.90
C ALA A 66 -23.72 37.72 33.53
N GLU A 67 -24.65 37.25 34.36
CA GLU A 67 -25.85 37.94 34.86
C GLU A 67 -26.39 37.17 36.07
#